data_AF-A0AA42XWZ2-F1
#
_entry.id   AF-A0AA42XWZ2-F1
#
_cell.length_a   1.000
_cell.length_b   1.000
_cell.length_c   1.000
_cell.angle_alpha   90.00
_cell.angle_beta   90.00
_cell.angle_gamma   90.00
#
_symmetry.space_group_name_H-M   'P 1'
#
loop_
_entity.id
_entity.type
_entity.pdbx_description
1 polymer ?
#
loop_
_entity_poly.entity_id
_entity_poly.type
_entity_poly.pdbx_seq_one_letter_code
_entity_poly.pdbx_strand_id
1 'polypeptide(L)'
;MSSPANEADVAHVLRRAAQECQSIHGIWLGAGLPQALSGSIEHLTEPQSAKLAFVEVASVSPSGSATTAYAPPVLRCPIIGLSASDYDRFDSLIQARDETGIAIRRLICPFALFDFGPNGLIVREIRQGLTAADLQQKLDEPLWAGPDLKELGTR
;
A
#
# COMPACT_ATOMS: atom_id res chain seq x y z
N MET A 1 -3.13 -18.19 -15.48
CA MET A 1 -1.72 -17.95 -15.86
C MET A 1 -1.44 -16.48 -15.55
N SER A 2 -0.51 -16.20 -14.64
CA SER A 2 -0.12 -14.82 -14.34
C SER A 2 0.66 -14.25 -15.53
N SER A 3 0.33 -13.03 -15.97
CA SER A 3 1.06 -12.35 -17.04
C SER A 3 2.42 -11.86 -16.52
N PRO A 4 3.50 -11.87 -17.33
CA PRO A 4 4.81 -11.34 -16.92
C PRO A 4 4.77 -9.87 -16.48
N ALA A 5 3.83 -9.07 -17.01
CA ALA A 5 3.61 -7.69 -16.54
C ALA A 5 3.17 -7.65 -15.07
N ASN A 6 2.28 -8.58 -14.68
CA ASN A 6 1.78 -8.70 -13.31
C ASN A 6 2.88 -9.15 -12.33
N GLU A 7 3.82 -9.98 -12.79
CA GLU A 7 4.98 -10.40 -11.97
C GLU A 7 5.94 -9.23 -11.71
N ALA A 8 6.22 -8.40 -12.72
CA ALA A 8 7.07 -7.22 -12.57
C ALA A 8 6.44 -6.18 -11.63
N ASP A 9 5.12 -5.97 -11.75
CA ASP A 9 4.35 -5.07 -10.90
C ASP A 9 4.37 -5.53 -9.43
N VAL A 10 4.15 -6.82 -9.19
CA VAL A 10 4.27 -7.43 -7.85
C VAL A 10 5.69 -7.30 -7.30
N ALA A 11 6.71 -7.59 -8.10
CA ALA A 11 8.11 -7.45 -7.69
C ALA A 11 8.44 -5.99 -7.31
N HIS A 12 7.87 -5.01 -8.01
CA HIS A 12 8.04 -3.60 -7.69
C HIS A 12 7.45 -3.27 -6.31
N VAL A 13 6.21 -3.68 -6.05
CA VAL A 13 5.52 -3.48 -4.75
C VAL A 13 6.36 -4.09 -3.62
N LEU A 14 6.81 -5.33 -3.80
CA LEU A 14 7.61 -6.03 -2.79
C LEU A 14 8.95 -5.34 -2.53
N ARG A 15 9.64 -4.90 -3.58
CA ARG A 15 10.91 -4.17 -3.44
C ARG A 15 10.73 -2.86 -2.68
N ARG A 16 9.67 -2.10 -2.99
CA ARG A 16 9.40 -0.82 -2.29
C ARG A 16 8.97 -1.05 -0.84
N ALA A 17 8.18 -2.09 -0.58
CA ALA A 17 7.82 -2.50 0.78
C ALA A 17 9.05 -2.94 1.59
N ALA A 18 9.99 -3.69 0.99
CA ALA A 18 11.25 -4.04 1.64
C ALA A 18 12.10 -2.80 1.99
N GLN A 19 12.10 -1.77 1.14
CA GLN A 19 12.79 -0.50 1.44
C GLN A 19 12.19 0.22 2.65
N GLU A 20 10.88 0.15 2.82
CA GLU A 20 10.18 0.70 4.01
C GLU A 20 10.62 0.00 5.31
N CYS A 21 11.11 -1.24 5.21
CA CYS A 21 11.52 -2.06 6.34
C CYS A 21 12.97 -1.81 6.81
N GLN A 22 13.82 -1.15 6.00
CA GLN A 22 15.29 -1.18 6.17
C GLN A 22 15.82 -0.68 7.53
N SER A 23 15.03 0.07 8.29
CA SER A 23 15.41 0.61 9.61
C SER A 23 14.46 0.18 10.75
N ILE A 24 13.56 -0.77 10.50
CA ILE A 24 12.50 -1.13 11.44
C ILE A 24 12.67 -2.59 11.89
N HIS A 25 12.89 -2.77 13.19
CA HIS A 25 12.85 -4.09 13.83
C HIS A 25 11.44 -4.39 14.34
N GLY A 26 11.03 -5.66 14.27
CA GLY A 26 9.73 -6.10 14.74
C GLY A 26 8.64 -5.86 13.70
N ILE A 27 8.77 -6.53 12.56
CA ILE A 27 7.80 -6.44 11.46
C ILE A 27 6.87 -7.64 11.50
N TRP A 28 5.57 -7.40 11.32
CA TRP A 28 4.61 -8.47 11.12
C TRP A 28 4.07 -8.45 9.69
N LEU A 29 3.91 -9.64 9.11
CA LEU A 29 3.41 -9.84 7.76
C LEU A 29 2.07 -10.59 7.82
N GLY A 30 1.04 -9.97 7.26
CA GLY A 30 -0.24 -10.62 7.00
C GLY A 30 -0.13 -11.71 5.93
N ALA A 31 -1.19 -12.49 5.79
CA ALA A 31 -1.29 -13.49 4.73
C ALA A 31 -1.34 -12.86 3.33
N GLY A 32 -0.98 -13.65 2.31
CA GLY A 32 -1.02 -13.22 0.91
C GLY A 32 0.25 -12.48 0.47
N LEU A 33 0.10 -11.40 -0.29
CA LEU A 33 1.21 -10.63 -0.87
C LEU A 33 2.34 -10.28 0.14
N PRO A 34 2.07 -9.84 1.38
CA PRO A 34 3.13 -9.56 2.35
C PRO A 34 4.02 -10.77 2.67
N GLN A 35 3.54 -12.01 2.57
CA GLN A 35 4.35 -13.21 2.90
C GLN A 35 5.57 -13.36 1.97
N ALA A 36 5.49 -12.82 0.74
CA ALA A 36 6.61 -12.80 -0.19
C ALA A 36 7.78 -11.91 0.29
N LEU A 37 7.58 -11.06 1.30
CA LEU A 37 8.64 -10.27 1.93
C LEU A 37 9.44 -11.04 2.99
N SER A 38 9.00 -12.23 3.40
CA SER A 38 9.60 -12.98 4.50
C SER A 38 11.09 -13.28 4.30
N GLY A 39 11.52 -13.55 3.06
CA GLY A 39 12.93 -13.77 2.73
C GLY A 39 13.80 -12.50 2.71
N SER A 40 13.17 -11.32 2.72
CA SER A 40 13.83 -10.01 2.63
C SER A 40 13.85 -9.25 3.97
N ILE A 41 13.20 -9.79 5.00
CA ILE A 41 13.04 -9.14 6.31
C ILE A 41 13.62 -10.05 7.39
N GLU A 42 14.70 -9.60 8.02
CA GLU A 42 15.44 -10.38 9.01
C GLU A 42 14.76 -10.42 10.40
N HIS A 43 13.87 -9.47 10.69
CA HIS A 43 13.33 -9.23 12.03
C HIS A 43 11.81 -9.33 12.10
N LEU A 44 11.28 -10.47 11.65
CA LEU A 44 9.87 -10.80 11.82
C LEU A 44 9.53 -11.02 13.29
N THR A 45 8.30 -10.67 13.67
CA THR A 45 7.82 -10.81 15.05
C THR A 45 6.35 -11.21 15.09
N GLU A 46 5.88 -11.56 16.29
CA GLU A 46 4.47 -11.82 16.54
C GLU A 46 3.65 -10.52 16.44
N PRO A 47 2.37 -10.59 16.02
CA PRO A 47 1.55 -9.40 15.79
C PRO A 47 1.49 -8.42 16.97
N GLN A 48 1.49 -8.96 18.19
CA GLN A 48 1.42 -8.21 19.45
C GLN A 48 2.70 -7.45 19.82
N SER A 49 3.84 -7.81 19.22
CA SER A 49 5.13 -7.12 19.40
C SER A 49 5.56 -6.32 18.16
N ALA A 50 4.72 -6.29 17.13
CA ALA A 50 5.00 -5.59 15.89
C ALA A 50 5.10 -4.07 16.10
N LYS A 51 6.11 -3.45 15.48
CA LYS A 51 6.27 -2.00 15.35
C LYS A 51 5.78 -1.49 14.00
N LEU A 52 5.65 -2.38 13.02
CA LEU A 52 5.07 -2.14 11.71
C LEU A 52 4.42 -3.42 11.20
N ALA A 53 3.27 -3.29 10.56
CA ALA A 53 2.55 -4.39 9.95
C ALA A 53 2.33 -4.17 8.44
N PHE A 54 2.35 -5.24 7.67
CA PHE A 54 1.96 -5.23 6.26
C PHE A 54 0.76 -6.15 6.04
N VAL A 55 -0.22 -5.71 5.24
CA VAL A 55 -1.41 -6.49 4.89
C VAL A 55 -1.67 -6.42 3.39
N GLU A 56 -2.33 -7.44 2.83
CA GLU A 56 -2.85 -7.37 1.47
C GLU A 56 -4.19 -6.65 1.44
N VAL A 57 -4.33 -5.67 0.54
CA VAL A 57 -5.50 -4.79 0.43
C VAL A 57 -6.22 -5.04 -0.89
N ALA A 58 -7.53 -5.31 -0.78
CA ALA A 58 -8.43 -5.48 -1.92
C ALA A 58 -9.09 -4.16 -2.34
N SER A 59 -9.50 -3.35 -1.36
CA SER A 59 -10.02 -1.99 -1.55
C SER A 59 -9.74 -1.16 -0.32
N VAL A 60 -9.74 0.17 -0.46
CA VAL A 60 -9.52 1.11 0.64
C VAL A 60 -10.32 2.38 0.44
N SER A 61 -10.82 2.95 1.54
CA SER A 61 -11.48 4.25 1.52
C SER A 61 -10.47 5.41 1.38
N PRO A 62 -10.89 6.59 0.92
CA PRO A 62 -10.06 7.80 0.97
C PRO A 62 -9.56 8.17 2.37
N SER A 63 -10.25 7.69 3.42
CA SER A 63 -9.86 7.85 4.83
C SER A 63 -8.85 6.79 5.31
N GLY A 64 -8.47 5.83 4.47
CA GLY A 64 -7.49 4.80 4.79
C GLY A 64 -8.08 3.57 5.48
N SER A 65 -9.39 3.35 5.43
CA SER A 65 -10.01 2.13 5.92
C SER A 65 -9.98 1.06 4.83
N ALA A 66 -9.23 -0.01 5.06
CA ALA A 66 -8.92 -1.02 4.06
C ALA A 66 -9.66 -2.33 4.29
N THR A 67 -10.22 -2.87 3.21
CA THR A 67 -10.73 -4.24 3.13
C THR A 67 -9.58 -5.17 2.78
N THR A 68 -9.42 -6.21 3.58
CA THR A 68 -8.36 -7.23 3.41
C THR A 68 -9.02 -8.59 3.23
N ALA A 69 -8.39 -9.46 2.42
CA ALA A 69 -8.90 -10.82 2.21
C ALA A 69 -8.84 -11.68 3.48
N TYR A 70 -7.93 -11.33 4.39
CA TYR A 70 -7.71 -12.02 5.66
C TYR A 70 -7.77 -11.00 6.79
N ALA A 71 -8.74 -11.19 7.70
CA ALA A 71 -8.84 -10.34 8.89
C ALA A 71 -7.55 -10.46 9.72
N PRO A 72 -6.76 -9.39 9.86
CA PRO A 72 -5.57 -9.44 10.70
C PRO A 72 -5.98 -9.54 12.18
N PRO A 73 -5.10 -10.05 13.06
CA PRO A 73 -5.29 -9.92 14.49
C PRO A 73 -5.33 -8.44 14.90
N VAL A 74 -5.72 -8.15 16.14
CA VAL A 74 -5.69 -6.78 16.66
C VAL A 74 -4.24 -6.27 16.70
N LEU A 75 -3.92 -5.32 15.83
CA LEU A 75 -2.61 -4.68 15.73
C LEU A 75 -2.65 -3.31 16.41
N ARG A 76 -1.59 -2.96 17.15
CA ARG A 76 -1.43 -1.65 17.82
C ARG A 76 -0.32 -0.81 17.20
N CYS A 77 0.13 -1.19 16.01
CA CYS A 77 1.19 -0.52 15.28
C CYS A 77 0.64 0.05 13.96
N PRO A 78 1.38 0.95 13.30
CA PRO A 78 0.99 1.39 11.97
C PRO A 78 0.93 0.24 10.97
N ILE A 79 -0.06 0.27 10.08
CA ILE A 79 -0.29 -0.76 9.07
C ILE A 79 -0.07 -0.17 7.68
N ILE A 80 0.67 -0.90 6.84
CA ILE A 80 0.88 -0.59 5.43
C ILE A 80 0.13 -1.61 4.59
N GLY A 81 -0.73 -1.10 3.70
CA GLY A 81 -1.39 -1.90 2.69
C GLY A 81 -0.49 -2.16 1.49
N LEU A 82 -0.50 -3.40 1.01
CA LEU A 82 0.09 -3.79 -0.26
C LEU A 82 -1.04 -4.20 -1.20
N SER A 83 -1.02 -3.71 -2.44
CA SER A 83 -1.95 -4.14 -3.47
C SER A 83 -1.20 -4.47 -4.75
N ALA A 84 -1.63 -5.52 -5.43
CA ALA A 84 -1.17 -5.88 -6.77
C ALA A 84 -2.05 -5.26 -7.87
N SER A 85 -3.08 -4.49 -7.51
CA SER A 85 -3.95 -3.81 -8.48
C SER A 85 -3.17 -2.83 -9.33
N ASP A 86 -3.36 -2.91 -10.65
CA ASP A 86 -2.79 -1.98 -11.62
C ASP A 86 -3.53 -0.64 -11.65
N TYR A 87 -3.02 0.30 -12.46
CA TYR A 87 -3.61 1.63 -12.64
C TYR A 87 -5.02 1.57 -13.26
N ASP A 88 -5.30 0.57 -14.10
CA ASP A 88 -6.60 0.45 -14.75
C ASP A 88 -7.70 0.19 -13.73
N ARG A 89 -7.40 -0.56 -12.66
CA ARG A 89 -8.29 -0.87 -11.54
C ARG A 89 -8.22 0.12 -10.37
N PHE A 90 -7.58 1.27 -10.54
CA PHE A 90 -7.38 2.22 -9.45
C PHE A 90 -8.70 2.78 -8.86
N ASP A 91 -9.69 3.04 -9.71
CA ASP A 91 -11.05 3.46 -9.33
C ASP A 91 -11.77 2.41 -8.46
N SER A 92 -11.51 1.14 -8.73
CA SER A 92 -12.05 0.01 -7.97
C SER A 92 -11.26 -0.24 -6.69
N LEU A 93 -10.00 0.19 -6.61
CA LEU A 93 -9.16 0.06 -5.44
C LEU A 93 -9.49 1.13 -4.38
N ILE A 94 -9.74 2.37 -4.78
CA ILE A 94 -10.11 3.46 -3.87
C ILE A 94 -11.62 3.68 -3.91
N GLN A 95 -12.34 3.24 -2.87
CA GLN A 95 -13.80 3.29 -2.82
C GLN A 95 -14.32 4.05 -1.61
N ALA A 96 -15.21 5.04 -1.82
CA ALA A 96 -15.75 5.87 -0.75
C ALA A 96 -16.73 5.16 0.22
N ARG A 97 -17.02 3.87 0.05
CA ARG A 97 -18.20 3.23 0.67
C ARG A 97 -17.96 2.44 1.95
N ASP A 98 -16.74 1.99 2.23
CA ASP A 98 -16.48 1.07 3.34
C ASP A 98 -15.49 1.65 4.36
N GLU A 99 -16.02 2.13 5.49
CA GLU A 99 -15.20 2.57 6.64
C GLU A 99 -14.99 1.47 7.69
N THR A 100 -15.58 0.29 7.52
CA THR A 100 -15.54 -0.83 8.48
C THR A 100 -14.28 -1.69 8.41
N GLY A 101 -13.32 -1.32 7.56
CA GLY A 101 -12.04 -1.99 7.38
C GLY A 101 -11.00 -1.67 8.45
N ILE A 102 -9.77 -2.13 8.21
CA ILE A 102 -8.63 -1.80 9.07
C ILE A 102 -8.01 -0.48 8.65
N ALA A 103 -7.64 0.36 9.63
CA ALA A 103 -6.97 1.61 9.33
C ALA A 103 -5.52 1.35 8.86
N ILE A 104 -5.21 1.75 7.62
CA ILE A 104 -3.85 1.75 7.08
C ILE A 104 -3.34 3.18 6.98
N ARG A 105 -2.04 3.37 7.21
CA ARG A 105 -1.39 4.68 7.05
C ARG A 105 -0.95 4.96 5.62
N ARG A 106 -0.69 3.89 4.86
CA ARG A 106 -0.01 3.92 3.57
C ARG A 106 -0.45 2.75 2.71
N LEU A 107 -0.57 2.99 1.42
CA LEU A 107 -0.81 1.97 0.40
C LEU A 107 0.33 1.98 -0.61
N ILE A 108 0.89 0.81 -0.88
CA ILE A 108 1.91 0.60 -1.92
C ILE A 108 1.28 -0.20 -3.06
N CYS A 109 1.25 0.40 -4.25
CA CYS A 109 0.77 -0.19 -5.49
C CYS A 109 1.88 -0.22 -6.55
N PRO A 110 1.72 -0.95 -7.66
CA PRO A 110 2.71 -1.00 -8.73
C PRO A 110 2.96 0.36 -9.42
N PHE A 111 1.98 1.27 -9.36
CA PHE A 111 2.00 2.54 -10.07
C PHE A 111 2.13 3.77 -9.16
N ALA A 112 1.92 3.62 -7.85
CA ALA A 112 1.97 4.74 -6.92
C ALA A 112 2.11 4.29 -5.46
N LEU A 113 2.55 5.22 -4.62
CA LEU A 113 2.52 5.13 -3.16
C LEU A 113 1.64 6.25 -2.62
N PHE A 114 0.71 5.88 -1.75
CA PHE A 114 -0.24 6.81 -1.13
C PHE A 114 -0.10 6.80 0.38
N ASP A 115 -0.20 7.98 0.99
CA ASP A 115 -0.42 8.15 2.43
C ASP A 115 -1.87 8.55 2.67
N PHE A 116 -2.44 8.09 3.79
CA PHE A 116 -3.77 8.49 4.25
C PHE A 116 -3.62 9.43 5.44
N GLY A 117 -4.16 10.63 5.30
CA GLY A 117 -4.11 11.66 6.32
C GLY A 117 -5.50 12.18 6.68
N PRO A 118 -5.59 13.09 7.67
CA PRO A 118 -6.86 13.70 8.08
C PRO A 118 -7.54 14.50 6.96
N ASN A 119 -6.78 14.93 5.95
CA ASN A 119 -7.27 15.70 4.79
C ASN A 119 -7.53 14.82 3.56
N GLY A 120 -7.48 13.49 3.72
CA GLY A 120 -7.71 12.51 2.64
C GLY A 120 -6.45 11.90 2.05
N LEU A 121 -6.56 11.46 0.81
CA LEU A 121 -5.55 10.69 0.08
C LEU A 121 -4.42 11.60 -0.42
N ILE A 122 -3.18 11.23 -0.11
CA ILE A 122 -1.98 11.97 -0.52
C ILE A 122 -1.11 11.04 -1.36
N VAL A 123 -0.82 11.39 -2.61
CA VAL A 123 0.17 10.67 -3.41
C VAL A 123 1.57 11.16 -3.09
N ARG A 124 2.48 10.21 -2.85
CA ARG A 124 3.88 10.46 -2.45
C ARG A 124 4.88 10.00 -3.51
N GLU A 125 4.57 8.92 -4.21
CA GLU A 125 5.40 8.42 -5.31
C GLU A 125 4.50 7.99 -6.47
N ILE A 126 4.91 8.25 -7.72
CA ILE A 126 4.16 7.90 -8.93
C ILE A 126 5.08 7.30 -9.99
N ARG A 127 4.66 6.21 -10.63
CA ARG A 127 5.40 5.56 -11.71
C ARG A 127 5.64 6.52 -12.88
N GLN A 128 6.79 6.38 -13.52
CA GLN A 128 7.13 7.13 -14.73
C GLN A 128 6.00 7.06 -15.77
N GLY A 129 5.70 8.20 -16.38
CA GLY A 129 4.64 8.33 -17.39
C GLY A 129 3.24 8.52 -16.82
N LEU A 130 3.08 8.56 -15.49
CA LEU A 130 1.84 9.00 -14.83
C LEU A 130 2.09 10.30 -14.04
N THR A 131 1.04 11.09 -13.90
CA THR A 131 1.01 12.32 -13.10
C THR A 131 -0.06 12.23 -12.03
N ALA A 132 0.01 13.12 -11.03
CA ALA A 132 -1.07 13.22 -10.03
C ALA A 132 -2.43 13.59 -10.67
N ALA A 133 -2.42 14.31 -11.80
CA ALA A 133 -3.63 14.63 -12.54
C ALA A 133 -4.26 13.38 -13.18
N ASP A 134 -3.45 12.47 -13.72
CA ASP A 134 -3.94 11.19 -14.29
C ASP A 134 -4.56 10.30 -13.20
N LEU A 135 -4.01 10.33 -11.98
CA LEU A 135 -4.60 9.65 -10.84
C LEU A 135 -5.93 10.31 -10.42
N GLN A 136 -5.96 11.64 -10.32
CA GLN A 136 -7.19 12.38 -9.96
C GLN A 136 -8.33 12.14 -10.95
N GLN A 137 -8.05 11.98 -12.25
CA GLN A 137 -9.07 11.69 -13.26
C GLN A 137 -9.81 10.37 -13.04
N LYS A 138 -9.23 9.43 -12.28
CA LYS A 138 -9.87 8.15 -11.93
C LYS A 138 -10.62 8.17 -10.60
N LEU A 139 -10.53 9.27 -9.85
CA LEU A 139 -11.10 9.38 -8.52
C LEU A 139 -12.14 10.50 -8.46
N ASP A 140 -13.28 10.20 -7.84
CA ASP A 140 -14.27 11.22 -7.48
C ASP A 140 -13.81 12.07 -6.29
N GLU A 141 -12.91 11.52 -5.47
CA GLU A 141 -12.43 12.12 -4.23
C GLU A 141 -11.14 12.93 -4.46
N PRO A 142 -10.90 13.99 -3.68
CA PRO A 142 -9.69 14.80 -3.82
C PRO A 142 -8.42 13.99 -3.55
N LEU A 143 -7.48 14.06 -4.49
CA LEU A 143 -6.13 13.56 -4.37
C LEU A 143 -5.14 14.71 -4.24
N TRP A 144 -4.35 14.68 -3.17
CA TRP A 144 -3.33 15.70 -2.94
C TRP A 144 -1.95 15.20 -3.37
N ALA A 145 -1.22 16.02 -4.13
CA ALA A 145 0.20 15.80 -4.34
C ALA A 145 0.97 16.18 -3.07
N GLY A 146 1.73 15.22 -2.50
CA GLY A 146 2.58 15.49 -1.36
C GLY A 146 3.71 16.49 -1.70
N PRO A 147 4.24 17.23 -0.71
CA PRO A 147 5.31 18.22 -0.93
C PRO A 147 6.61 17.61 -1.48
N ASP A 148 6.81 16.31 -1.27
CA ASP A 148 7.97 15.55 -1.75
C ASP A 148 7.54 14.50 -2.78
N LEU A 149 6.60 14.83 -3.66
CA LEU A 149 6.16 13.91 -4.72
C LEU A 149 7.35 13.52 -5.59
N LYS A 150 7.65 12.22 -5.63
CA LYS A 150 8.77 11.64 -6.39
C LYS A 150 8.31 10.66 -7.45
N GLU A 151 9.22 10.33 -8.36
CA GLU A 151 9.04 9.19 -9.23
C GLU A 151 9.23 7.89 -8.44
N LEU A 152 8.31 6.93 -8.63
CA LEU A 152 8.26 5.68 -7.90
C LEU A 152 9.54 4.86 -8.09
N GLY A 153 10.21 4.55 -6.99
CA GLY A 153 11.48 3.81 -7.00
C GLY A 153 12.72 4.65 -7.29
N THR A 154 12.60 5.99 -7.38
CA THR A 154 13.75 6.90 -7.38
C THR A 154 14.02 7.39 -5.95
N ARG A 155 15.29 7.35 -5.52
CA ARG A 155 15.70 7.77 -4.16
C ARG A 155 15.78 9.29 -4.05
#